data_AF-A0A812JUF3-F1
#
_entry.id   AF-A0A812JUF3-F1
#
_cell.length_a   1.000
_cell.length_b   1.000
_cell.length_c   1.000
_cell.angle_alpha   90.00
_cell.angle_beta   90.00
_cell.angle_gamma   90.00
#
_symmetry.space_group_name_H-M   'P 1'
#
loop_
_entity.id
_entity.type
_entity.pdbx_description
1 polymer ?
#
loop_
_entity_poly.entity_id
_entity_poly.type
_entity_poly.pdbx_seq_one_letter_code
_entity_poly.pdbx_strand_id
1 'polypeptide(L)'
;MKGAEPNMTGFNSLPIDKKVEICSVPLSQPYFTYTILLIWTMTCLAEIRRAVKLLFTTLVNVPTVKRVEHVLDDKTIVGYTRGMKCFIGAFCFYPRIAATMLLNYLGCRWLLSTTNLE
;
A
#
# COMPACT_ATOMS: atom_id res chain seq x y z
N MET A 1 24.34 -10.99 25.40
CA MET A 1 24.95 -10.02 24.46
C MET A 1 25.16 -8.72 25.22
N LYS A 2 26.41 -8.34 25.52
CA LYS A 2 26.70 -7.04 26.15
C LYS A 2 26.59 -5.97 25.07
N GLY A 3 25.56 -5.13 25.15
CA GLY A 3 25.41 -4.00 24.24
C GLY A 3 26.59 -3.04 24.42
N ALA A 4 27.24 -2.66 23.34
CA ALA A 4 28.24 -1.60 23.37
C ALA A 4 27.55 -0.32 23.84
N GLU A 5 28.12 0.35 24.84
CA GLU A 5 27.60 1.66 25.28
C GLU A 5 27.80 2.67 24.15
N PRO A 6 26.74 3.35 23.69
CA PRO A 6 26.86 4.33 22.63
C PRO A 6 27.68 5.54 23.12
N ASN A 7 28.74 5.89 22.40
CA ASN A 7 29.57 7.05 22.72
C ASN A 7 28.77 8.34 22.51
N MET A 8 28.31 8.97 23.60
CA MET A 8 27.46 10.17 23.57
C MET A 8 28.23 11.50 23.54
N THR A 9 29.56 11.48 23.50
CA THR A 9 30.38 12.70 23.54
C THR A 9 30.03 13.66 22.40
N GLY A 10 29.83 13.12 21.19
CA GLY A 10 29.39 13.89 20.02
C GLY A 10 27.96 14.41 20.15
N PHE A 11 27.02 13.64 20.71
CA PHE A 11 25.65 14.11 20.89
C PHE A 11 25.57 15.23 21.92
N ASN A 12 26.33 15.13 23.01
CA ASN A 12 26.30 16.08 24.11
C ASN A 12 26.81 17.47 23.72
N SER A 13 27.70 17.57 22.73
CA SER A 13 28.21 18.85 22.24
C SER A 13 27.24 19.59 21.31
N LEU A 14 26.14 18.98 20.86
CA LEU A 14 25.16 19.67 20.01
C LEU A 14 24.28 20.66 20.82
N PRO A 15 23.86 21.77 20.18
CA PRO A 15 22.84 22.66 20.71
C PRO A 15 21.53 21.92 21.05
N ILE A 16 20.81 22.39 22.05
CA ILE A 16 19.58 21.73 22.54
C ILE A 16 18.52 21.61 21.43
N ASP A 17 18.42 22.61 20.56
CA ASP A 17 17.44 22.64 19.46
C ASP A 17 17.68 21.48 18.48
N LYS A 18 18.95 21.22 18.14
CA LYS A 18 19.33 20.09 17.26
C LYS A 18 19.14 18.74 17.94
N LYS A 19 19.31 18.64 19.25
CA LYS A 19 19.00 17.40 20.00
C LYS A 19 17.51 17.07 19.95
N VAL A 20 16.66 18.08 20.15
CA VAL A 20 15.20 17.91 20.07
C VAL A 20 14.77 17.52 18.66
N GLU A 21 15.36 18.13 17.62
CA GLU A 21 15.14 17.76 16.22
C GLU A 21 15.47 16.28 15.96
N ILE A 22 16.65 15.81 16.38
CA ILE A 22 17.06 14.39 16.24
C ILE A 22 16.13 13.46 17.02
N CYS A 23 15.75 13.81 18.25
CA CYS A 23 14.85 13.02 19.07
C CYS A 23 13.40 13.01 18.55
N SER A 24 13.00 13.99 17.73
CA SER A 24 11.68 14.05 17.12
C SER A 24 11.51 13.14 15.89
N VAL A 25 12.61 12.59 15.37
CA VAL A 25 12.59 11.67 14.24
C VAL A 25 11.91 10.36 14.66
N PRO A 26 10.88 9.86 13.92
CA PRO A 26 10.19 8.61 14.26
C PRO A 26 11.14 7.42 14.43
N LEU A 27 12.22 7.40 13.66
CA LEU A 27 13.26 6.37 13.69
C LEU A 27 14.00 6.27 15.05
N SER A 28 13.95 7.33 15.88
CA SER A 28 14.54 7.35 17.22
C SER A 28 13.88 6.34 18.17
N GLN A 29 12.66 5.90 17.86
CA GLN A 29 12.02 4.75 18.49
C GLN A 29 11.64 3.71 17.42
N PRO A 30 12.52 2.73 17.13
CA PRO A 30 12.29 1.77 16.04
C PRO A 30 11.00 0.96 16.23
N TYR A 31 10.63 0.60 17.47
CA TYR A 31 9.40 -0.13 17.77
C TYR A 31 8.13 0.62 17.37
N PHE A 32 8.09 1.93 17.65
CA PHE A 32 6.95 2.78 17.29
C PHE A 32 6.84 2.92 15.76
N THR A 33 7.96 3.19 15.08
CA THR A 33 8.01 3.29 13.61
C THR A 33 7.58 2.00 12.93
N TYR A 34 8.09 0.84 13.36
CA TYR A 34 7.69 -0.45 12.79
C TYR A 34 6.20 -0.73 12.99
N THR A 35 5.63 -0.35 14.14
CA THR A 35 4.22 -0.57 14.43
C THR A 35 3.33 0.26 13.49
N ILE A 36 3.66 1.53 13.29
CA ILE A 36 2.90 2.39 12.36
C ILE A 36 3.05 1.92 10.92
N LEU A 37 4.26 1.56 10.49
CA LEU A 37 4.50 0.99 9.16
C LEU A 37 3.72 -0.33 8.96
N LEU A 38 3.67 -1.18 9.98
CA LEU A 38 2.91 -2.43 9.92
C LEU A 38 1.41 -2.16 9.79
N ILE A 39 0.87 -1.22 10.57
CA ILE A 39 -0.55 -0.83 10.47
C ILE A 39 -0.85 -0.28 9.08
N TRP A 40 0.02 0.60 8.56
CA TRP A 40 -0.13 1.20 7.24
C TRP A 40 -0.12 0.14 6.12
N THR A 41 0.88 -0.73 6.13
CA THR A 41 1.03 -1.79 5.13
C THR A 41 -0.12 -2.81 5.21
N MET A 42 -0.58 -3.18 6.41
CA MET A 42 -1.74 -4.06 6.59
C MET A 42 -3.02 -3.44 6.03
N THR A 43 -3.21 -2.14 6.21
CA THR A 43 -4.36 -1.40 5.66
C THR A 43 -4.33 -1.41 4.13
N CYS A 44 -3.20 -1.06 3.53
CA CYS A 44 -3.03 -1.11 2.07
C CYS A 44 -3.21 -2.54 1.52
N LEU A 45 -2.67 -3.54 2.22
CA LEU A 45 -2.79 -4.93 1.83
C LEU A 45 -4.24 -5.44 1.90
N ALA A 46 -5.02 -4.99 2.88
CA ALA A 46 -6.45 -5.32 2.96
C ALA A 46 -7.22 -4.78 1.74
N GLU A 47 -6.91 -3.55 1.30
CA GLU A 47 -7.50 -2.97 0.09
C GLU A 47 -7.09 -3.72 -1.18
N ILE A 48 -5.81 -4.09 -1.31
CA ILE A 48 -5.34 -4.93 -2.42
C ILE A 48 -6.07 -6.26 -2.44
N ARG A 49 -6.21 -6.95 -1.29
CA ARG A 49 -6.95 -8.22 -1.20
C ARG A 49 -8.41 -8.07 -1.63
N ARG A 50 -9.08 -6.98 -1.24
CA ARG A 50 -10.45 -6.67 -1.68
C ARG A 50 -10.52 -6.48 -3.19
N ALA A 51 -9.60 -5.70 -3.77
CA ALA A 51 -9.55 -5.45 -5.21
C ALA A 51 -9.27 -6.75 -5.99
N VAL A 52 -8.33 -7.58 -5.51
CA VAL A 52 -8.00 -8.87 -6.11
C VAL A 52 -9.17 -9.84 -6.04
N LYS A 53 -9.86 -9.93 -4.90
CA LYS A 53 -11.06 -10.77 -4.76
C LYS A 53 -12.15 -10.37 -5.76
N LEU A 54 -12.40 -9.08 -5.92
CA LEU A 54 -13.34 -8.57 -6.92
C LEU A 54 -12.87 -8.90 -8.34
N LEU A 55 -11.58 -8.71 -8.64
CA LEU A 55 -11.00 -9.06 -9.95
C LEU A 55 -11.23 -10.54 -10.28
N PHE A 56 -10.91 -11.46 -9.36
CA PHE A 56 -11.12 -12.89 -9.59
C PHE A 56 -12.60 -13.23 -9.74
N THR A 57 -13.44 -12.69 -8.87
CA THR A 57 -14.89 -12.96 -8.90
C THR A 57 -15.53 -12.46 -10.19
N THR A 58 -15.09 -11.30 -10.71
CA THR A 58 -15.72 -10.63 -11.86
C THR A 58 -15.08 -11.01 -13.21
N LEU A 59 -13.75 -11.11 -13.30
CA LEU A 59 -13.07 -11.35 -14.58
C LEU A 59 -12.74 -12.83 -14.82
N VAL A 60 -12.36 -13.56 -13.77
CA VAL A 60 -11.89 -14.95 -13.88
C VAL A 60 -13.05 -15.94 -13.74
N ASN A 61 -13.88 -15.79 -12.71
CA ASN A 61 -14.95 -16.75 -12.42
C ASN A 61 -16.17 -16.61 -13.34
N VAL A 62 -16.46 -15.41 -13.85
CA VAL A 62 -17.56 -15.20 -14.79
C VAL A 62 -17.19 -15.78 -16.16
N PRO A 63 -18.02 -16.63 -16.80
CA PRO A 63 -17.68 -17.22 -18.09
C PRO A 63 -17.61 -16.16 -19.21
N THR A 64 -16.85 -16.48 -20.26
CA THR A 64 -16.67 -15.60 -21.41
C THR A 64 -17.69 -15.94 -22.49
N VAL A 65 -18.54 -14.98 -22.88
CA VAL A 65 -19.53 -15.13 -23.96
C VAL A 65 -19.06 -14.47 -25.25
N LYS A 66 -19.37 -15.08 -26.40
CA LYS A 66 -18.96 -14.59 -27.73
C LYS A 66 -19.86 -13.47 -28.26
N ARG A 67 -21.15 -13.50 -27.91
CA ARG A 67 -22.15 -12.54 -28.40
C ARG A 67 -22.79 -11.82 -27.23
N VAL A 68 -23.16 -10.57 -27.47
CA VAL A 68 -23.80 -9.70 -26.46
C VAL A 68 -25.20 -10.22 -26.09
N GLU A 69 -25.89 -10.89 -27.01
CA GLU A 69 -27.21 -11.49 -26.77
C GLU A 69 -27.21 -12.51 -25.60
N HIS A 70 -26.10 -13.22 -25.39
CA HIS A 70 -25.96 -14.23 -24.33
C HIS A 70 -25.42 -13.65 -23.00
N VAL A 71 -25.29 -12.32 -22.91
CA VAL A 71 -24.81 -11.67 -21.67
C VAL A 71 -25.92 -11.66 -20.61
N LEU A 72 -27.18 -11.47 -21.02
CA LEU A 72 -28.34 -11.52 -20.15
C LEU A 72 -29.14 -12.80 -20.39
N ASP A 73 -29.46 -13.51 -19.32
CA ASP A 73 -30.46 -14.59 -19.32
C ASP A 73 -31.50 -14.28 -18.23
N ASP A 74 -32.75 -14.06 -18.63
CA ASP A 74 -33.90 -13.79 -17.76
C ASP A 74 -33.61 -12.93 -16.52
N LYS A 75 -32.93 -11.79 -16.73
CA LYS A 75 -32.51 -10.75 -15.75
C LYS A 75 -31.24 -11.05 -14.94
N THR A 76 -30.52 -12.12 -15.22
CA THR A 76 -29.22 -12.42 -14.60
C THR A 76 -28.08 -12.23 -15.60
N ILE A 77 -26.95 -11.71 -15.12
CA ILE A 77 -25.73 -11.57 -15.94
C ILE A 77 -25.02 -12.92 -15.92
N VAL A 78 -25.07 -13.64 -17.05
CA VAL A 78 -24.51 -15.00 -17.15
C VAL A 78 -23.03 -14.95 -17.54
N GLY A 79 -22.59 -13.92 -18.27
CA GLY A 79 -21.23 -13.86 -18.77
C GLY A 79 -20.79 -12.47 -19.24
N TYR A 80 -19.50 -12.33 -19.52
CA TYR A 80 -18.93 -11.12 -20.10
C TYR A 80 -18.21 -11.41 -21.41
N THR A 81 -18.23 -10.44 -22.34
CA THR A 81 -17.44 -10.55 -23.57
C THR A 81 -15.95 -10.36 -23.27
N ARG A 82 -15.08 -10.98 -24.08
CA ARG A 82 -13.61 -10.88 -23.91
C ARG A 82 -13.13 -9.43 -23.93
N GLY A 83 -13.67 -8.61 -24.83
CA GLY A 83 -13.34 -7.19 -24.92
C GLY A 83 -13.72 -6.43 -23.65
N MET A 84 -14.91 -6.68 -23.11
CA MET A 84 -15.36 -6.02 -21.88
C MET A 84 -14.53 -6.44 -20.66
N LYS A 85 -14.13 -7.72 -20.56
CA LYS A 85 -13.19 -8.17 -19.51
C LYS A 85 -11.84 -7.46 -19.59
N CYS A 86 -11.27 -7.34 -20.80
CA CYS A 86 -10.01 -6.63 -21.00
C CYS A 86 -10.15 -5.15 -20.64
N PHE A 87 -11.25 -4.50 -21.04
CA PHE A 87 -11.51 -3.10 -20.75
C PHE A 87 -11.64 -2.86 -19.24
N ILE A 88 -12.50 -3.62 -18.55
CA ILE A 88 -12.69 -3.49 -17.10
C ILE A 88 -11.38 -3.81 -16.35
N GLY A 89 -10.64 -4.83 -16.79
CA GLY A 89 -9.34 -5.17 -16.21
C GLY A 89 -8.33 -4.02 -16.32
N ALA A 90 -8.16 -3.47 -17.53
CA ALA A 90 -7.16 -2.45 -17.82
C ALA A 90 -7.53 -1.06 -17.27
N PHE A 91 -8.81 -0.66 -17.34
CA PHE A 91 -9.24 0.69 -16.99
C PHE A 91 -9.88 0.83 -15.61
N CYS A 92 -10.30 -0.27 -14.96
CA CYS A 92 -10.89 -0.20 -13.62
C CYS A 92 -10.00 -0.86 -12.57
N PHE A 93 -9.62 -2.12 -12.78
CA PHE A 93 -8.88 -2.86 -11.76
C PHE A 93 -7.39 -2.50 -11.70
N TYR A 94 -6.74 -2.39 -12.85
CA TYR A 94 -5.33 -2.02 -12.92
C TYR A 94 -5.04 -0.66 -12.24
N PRO A 95 -5.74 0.45 -12.55
CA PRO A 95 -5.46 1.72 -11.89
C PRO A 95 -5.77 1.68 -10.39
N ARG A 96 -6.78 0.92 -9.95
CA ARG A 96 -7.08 0.75 -8.53
C ARG A 96 -5.93 0.06 -7.77
N ILE A 97 -5.40 -1.02 -8.33
CA ILE A 97 -4.26 -1.74 -7.72
C ILE A 97 -3.01 -0.87 -7.76
N ALA A 98 -2.73 -0.23 -8.91
CA ALA A 98 -1.57 0.65 -9.07
C ALA A 98 -1.60 1.85 -8.10
N ALA A 99 -2.75 2.50 -7.93
CA ALA A 99 -2.92 3.59 -6.98
C ALA A 99 -2.68 3.14 -5.54
N THR A 100 -3.18 1.95 -5.16
CA THR A 100 -2.98 1.41 -3.81
C THR A 100 -1.51 1.04 -3.55
N MET A 101 -0.83 0.48 -4.55
CA MET A 101 0.61 0.19 -4.47
C MET A 101 1.43 1.47 -4.36
N LEU A 102 1.10 2.49 -5.15
CA LEU A 102 1.75 3.79 -5.10
C LEU A 102 1.54 4.48 -3.74
N LEU A 103 0.32 4.45 -3.23
CA LEU A 103 -0.02 5.02 -1.92
C LEU A 103 0.72 4.29 -0.80
N ASN A 104 0.85 2.97 -0.88
CA ASN A 104 1.67 2.21 0.07
C ASN A 104 3.14 2.62 0.00
N TYR A 105 3.70 2.72 -1.21
CA TYR A 105 5.09 3.15 -1.42
C TYR A 105 5.36 4.56 -0.87
N LEU A 106 4.50 5.52 -1.23
CA LEU A 106 4.61 6.90 -0.76
C LEU A 106 4.40 7.01 0.75
N GLY A 107 3.45 6.27 1.32
CA GLY A 107 3.21 6.26 2.76
C GLY A 107 4.38 5.66 3.53
N CYS A 108 4.95 4.54 3.07
CA CYS A 108 6.17 3.99 3.65
C CYS A 108 7.33 4.99 3.57
N ARG A 109 7.52 5.65 2.42
CA ARG A 109 8.56 6.66 2.23
C ARG A 109 8.35 7.88 3.13
N TRP A 110 7.11 8.33 3.30
CA TRP A 110 6.78 9.47 4.15
C TRP A 110 6.98 9.14 5.63
N LEU A 111 6.53 7.96 6.08
CA LEU A 111 6.72 7.49 7.45
C LEU A 111 8.19 7.24 7.81
N LEU A 112 9.02 6.93 6.81
CA LEU A 112 10.47 6.76 6.96
C LEU A 112 11.28 8.03 6.65
N SER A 113 10.64 9.07 6.12
CA SER A 113 11.31 10.31 5.77
C SER A 113 11.71 11.03 7.06
N THR A 114 12.98 10.96 7.42
CA THR A 114 13.58 11.90 8.35
C THR A 114 13.52 13.26 7.68
N THR A 115 12.60 14.13 8.08
CA THR A 115 12.52 15.51 7.56
C THR A 115 13.84 16.22 7.88
N ASN A 116 14.69 16.34 6.87
CA ASN A 116 15.88 17.19 6.77
C ASN A 116 16.88 17.11 7.94
N LEU A 117 17.88 16.23 7.80
CA LEU A 117 19.20 16.48 8.37
C LEU A 117 19.97 17.37 7.38
N GLU A 118 19.74 18.68 7.43
CA GLU A 118 20.72 19.71 6.99
C GLU A 118 21.38 20.35 8.22
#